data_AF-A0AAU7RGD1-F1
#
_entry.id   AF-A0AAU7RGD1-F1
#
_cell.length_a   1.000
_cell.length_b   1.000
_cell.length_c   1.000
_cell.angle_alpha   90.00
_cell.angle_beta   90.00
_cell.angle_gamma   90.00
#
_symmetry.space_group_name_H-M   'P 1'
#
loop_
_entity.id
_entity.type
_entity.pdbx_description
1 polymer ?
#
loop_
_entity_poly.entity_id
_entity_poly.type
_entity_poly.pdbx_seq_one_letter_code
_entity_poly.pdbx_strand_id
1 'polypeptide(L)'
;MNFLVKLFGLVISLGAGALANKTLEGLWEKKTGRPAPKDGTDLDDALPGVLVFAVASAAVGAVVHVLTQRGTKSAIERMKKTADEV
;
A
#
# COMPACT_ATOMS: atom_id res chain seq x y z
N MET A 1 23.40 -3.34 -10.59
CA MET A 1 22.12 -4.04 -10.36
C MET A 1 21.40 -4.18 -11.70
N ASN A 2 21.07 -5.40 -12.12
CA ASN A 2 20.61 -5.72 -13.49
C ASN A 2 19.31 -4.98 -13.87
N PHE A 3 19.20 -4.50 -15.10
CA PHE A 3 18.02 -3.81 -15.65
C PHE A 3 16.74 -4.64 -15.51
N LEU A 4 16.84 -5.97 -15.70
CA LEU A 4 15.74 -6.92 -15.49
C LEU A 4 15.15 -6.85 -14.08
N VAL A 5 15.99 -6.76 -13.04
CA VAL A 5 15.53 -6.68 -11.64
C VAL A 5 14.75 -5.38 -11.40
N LYS A 6 15.19 -4.27 -12.00
CA LYS A 6 14.45 -2.99 -11.93
C LYS A 6 13.10 -3.09 -12.64
N LEU A 7 13.05 -3.74 -13.79
CA LEU A 7 11.81 -3.90 -14.56
C LEU A 7 10.79 -4.79 -13.82
N PHE A 8 11.25 -5.92 -13.28
CA PHE A 8 10.39 -6.77 -12.44
C PHE A 8 9.93 -6.04 -11.17
N GLY A 9 10.82 -5.31 -10.51
CA GLY A 9 10.47 -4.48 -9.36
C GLY A 9 9.38 -3.47 -9.71
N LEU A 10 9.51 -2.76 -10.82
CA LEU A 10 8.50 -1.82 -11.32
C LEU A 10 7.15 -2.50 -11.56
N VAL A 11 7.12 -3.60 -12.32
CA VAL A 11 5.88 -4.33 -12.66
C VAL A 11 5.19 -4.84 -11.40
N ILE A 12 5.95 -5.41 -10.46
CA ILE A 12 5.42 -5.90 -9.19
C ILE A 12 4.86 -4.74 -8.36
N SER A 13 5.56 -3.61 -8.28
CA SER A 13 5.07 -2.43 -7.55
C SER A 13 3.79 -1.87 -8.14
N LEU A 14 3.71 -1.75 -9.48
CA LEU A 14 2.50 -1.29 -10.17
C LEU A 14 1.32 -2.26 -9.96
N GLY A 15 1.57 -3.57 -10.09
CA GLY A 15 0.56 -4.60 -9.86
C GLY A 15 0.06 -4.63 -8.43
N ALA A 16 0.96 -4.52 -7.45
CA ALA A 16 0.61 -4.46 -6.04
C ALA A 16 -0.23 -3.22 -5.70
N GLY A 17 0.13 -2.05 -6.24
CA GLY A 17 -0.65 -0.83 -6.09
C GLY A 17 -2.07 -0.94 -6.67
N ALA A 18 -2.19 -1.52 -7.88
CA ALA A 18 -3.49 -1.70 -8.52
C ALA A 18 -4.40 -2.68 -7.74
N LEU A 19 -3.83 -3.77 -7.23
CA LEU A 19 -4.55 -4.75 -6.43
C LEU A 19 -4.98 -4.16 -5.08
N ALA A 20 -4.11 -3.39 -4.42
CA ALA A 20 -4.42 -2.70 -3.18
C ALA A 20 -5.59 -1.74 -3.35
N ASN A 21 -5.56 -0.88 -4.39
CA ASN A 21 -6.66 0.03 -4.69
C ASN A 21 -7.97 -0.71 -4.93
N LYS A 22 -7.97 -1.73 -5.79
CA LYS A 22 -9.19 -2.51 -6.08
C LYS A 22 -9.78 -3.17 -4.83
N THR A 23 -8.92 -3.66 -3.94
CA THR A 23 -9.34 -4.27 -2.67
C THR A 23 -9.94 -3.23 -1.74
N LEU A 24 -9.32 -2.05 -1.65
CA LEU A 24 -9.80 -0.94 -0.82
C LEU A 24 -11.16 -0.42 -1.31
N GLU A 25 -11.31 -0.24 -2.62
CA GLU A 25 -12.55 0.19 -3.28
C GLU A 25 -13.68 -0.82 -3.05
N GLY A 26 -13.43 -2.11 -3.32
CA GLY A 26 -14.45 -3.14 -3.13
C GLY A 26 -14.85 -3.33 -1.66
N LEU A 27 -13.91 -3.18 -0.73
CA LEU A 27 -14.21 -3.24 0.70
C LEU A 27 -15.04 -2.03 1.14
N TRP A 28 -14.76 -0.86 0.61
CA TRP A 28 -15.50 0.36 0.88
C TRP A 28 -16.94 0.28 0.36
N GLU A 29 -17.11 -0.08 -0.91
CA GLU A 29 -18.43 -0.27 -1.52
C GLU A 29 -19.25 -1.32 -0.76
N LYS A 30 -18.62 -2.45 -0.39
CA LYS A 30 -19.28 -3.49 0.39
C LYS A 30 -19.74 -3.03 1.78
N LYS A 31 -19.01 -2.10 2.41
CA LYS A 31 -19.30 -1.63 3.78
C LYS A 31 -20.23 -0.43 3.81
N THR A 32 -20.11 0.48 2.86
CA THR A 32 -20.83 1.76 2.85
C THR A 32 -21.99 1.78 1.84
N GLY A 33 -22.01 0.85 0.89
CA GLY A 33 -22.98 0.82 -0.21
C GLY A 33 -22.76 1.91 -1.25
N ARG A 34 -21.63 2.63 -1.19
CA ARG A 34 -21.29 3.77 -2.05
C ARG A 34 -19.88 3.60 -2.63
N PRO A 35 -19.59 4.15 -3.82
CA PRO A 35 -18.23 4.17 -4.34
C PRO A 35 -17.27 4.83 -3.34
N ALA A 36 -16.01 4.38 -3.35
CA ALA A 36 -14.97 5.02 -2.56
C ALA A 36 -14.77 6.45 -3.05
N PRO A 37 -14.69 7.45 -2.16
CA PRO A 37 -14.43 8.84 -2.55
C PRO A 37 -12.99 8.94 -3.06
N LYS A 38 -12.84 8.97 -4.39
CA LYS A 38 -11.54 8.97 -5.09
C LYS A 38 -10.96 10.37 -5.20
N ASP A 39 -11.80 11.39 -5.06
CA ASP A 39 -11.43 12.80 -5.14
C ASP A 39 -11.94 13.53 -3.90
N GLY A 40 -11.00 13.96 -3.06
CA GLY A 40 -11.34 14.71 -1.84
C GLY A 40 -11.82 16.15 -2.10
N THR A 41 -11.82 16.59 -3.35
CA THR A 41 -12.33 17.89 -3.80
C THR A 41 -13.69 17.80 -4.49
N ASP A 42 -14.18 16.59 -4.72
CA ASP A 42 -15.52 16.38 -5.26
C ASP A 42 -16.57 16.80 -4.22
N LEU A 43 -17.41 17.77 -4.60
CA LEU A 43 -18.45 18.31 -3.74
C LEU A 43 -19.69 17.42 -3.70
N ASP A 44 -19.82 16.48 -4.63
CA ASP A 44 -20.89 15.48 -4.64
C ASP A 44 -20.63 14.38 -3.57
N ASP A 45 -19.37 14.22 -3.15
CA ASP A 45 -18.99 13.33 -2.07
C ASP A 45 -19.20 13.98 -0.69
N ALA A 46 -19.84 13.25 0.21
CA ALA A 46 -20.09 13.74 1.56
C ALA A 46 -18.78 13.89 2.35
N LEU A 47 -18.47 15.11 2.83
CA LEU A 47 -17.31 15.45 3.67
C LEU A 47 -16.97 14.41 4.77
N PRO A 48 -17.94 13.91 5.57
CA PRO A 48 -17.64 12.88 6.56
C PRO A 48 -17.14 11.56 5.95
N GLY A 49 -17.67 11.18 4.79
CA GLY A 49 -17.25 9.98 4.05
C GLY A 49 -15.83 10.10 3.52
N VAL A 50 -15.49 11.25 2.94
CA VAL A 50 -14.12 11.57 2.48
C VAL A 50 -13.12 11.50 3.64
N LEU A 51 -13.45 12.10 4.79
CA LEU A 51 -12.57 12.10 5.96
C LEU A 51 -12.37 10.69 6.53
N VAL A 52 -13.43 9.90 6.67
CA VAL A 52 -13.33 8.52 7.16
C VAL A 52 -12.50 7.66 6.20
N PHE A 53 -12.71 7.82 4.89
CA PHE A 53 -11.92 7.11 3.88
C PHE A 53 -10.44 7.50 3.93
N ALA A 54 -10.14 8.79 4.05
CA ALA A 54 -8.78 9.30 4.13
C ALA A 54 -8.06 8.76 5.38
N VAL A 55 -8.71 8.81 6.55
CA VAL A 55 -8.15 8.28 7.80
C VAL A 55 -7.93 6.76 7.72
N ALA A 56 -8.90 6.01 7.20
CA ALA A 56 -8.77 4.56 7.03
C ALA A 56 -7.62 4.21 6.06
N SER A 57 -7.54 4.91 4.93
CA SER A 57 -6.48 4.72 3.94
C SER A 57 -5.10 5.06 4.51
N ALA A 58 -4.99 6.15 5.27
CA ALA A 58 -3.76 6.54 5.95
C ALA A 58 -3.33 5.50 7.00
N ALA A 59 -4.27 4.94 7.75
CA ALA A 59 -4.00 3.87 8.71
C ALA A 59 -3.45 2.61 8.02
N VAL A 60 -4.06 2.17 6.92
CA VAL A 60 -3.55 1.04 6.13
C VAL A 60 -2.16 1.34 5.58
N GLY A 61 -1.96 2.54 5.02
CA GLY A 61 -0.65 2.99 4.53
C GLY A 61 0.43 2.96 5.59
N ALA A 62 0.13 3.41 6.81
CA ALA A 62 1.04 3.38 7.95
C ALA A 62 1.42 1.94 8.35
N VAL A 63 0.45 1.01 8.38
CA VAL A 63 0.71 -0.41 8.67
C VAL A 63 1.64 -1.01 7.62
N VAL A 64 1.33 -0.81 6.33
CA VAL A 64 2.16 -1.30 5.22
C VAL A 64 3.57 -0.72 5.31
N HIS A 65 3.70 0.58 5.62
CA HIS A 65 4.99 1.23 5.80
C HIS A 65 5.81 0.59 6.92
N VAL A 66 5.22 0.42 8.11
CA VAL A 66 5.91 -0.19 9.26
C VAL A 66 6.33 -1.63 8.96
N LEU A 67 5.46 -2.43 8.36
CA LEU A 67 5.76 -3.81 7.98
C LEU A 67 6.89 -3.88 6.96
N THR A 68 6.86 -3.00 5.96
CA THR A 68 7.90 -2.92 4.93
C THR A 68 9.26 -2.52 5.53
N GLN A 69 9.29 -1.51 6.39
CA GLN A 69 10.52 -1.06 7.06
C GLN A 69 11.10 -2.15 7.97
N ARG A 70 10.26 -2.82 8.76
CA ARG A 70 10.69 -3.92 9.64
C ARG A 70 11.17 -5.13 8.83
N GLY A 71 10.44 -5.51 7.78
CA GLY A 71 10.82 -6.61 6.90
C GLY A 71 12.14 -6.35 6.20
N THR A 72 12.33 -5.14 5.68
CA THR A 72 13.58 -4.72 5.02
C THR A 72 14.74 -4.77 6.00
N LYS A 73 14.58 -4.22 7.21
CA LYS A 73 15.63 -4.30 8.25
C LYS A 73 15.98 -5.75 8.61
N SER A 74 14.97 -6.59 8.83
CA SER A 74 15.20 -8.01 9.17
C SER A 74 15.90 -8.77 8.04
N ALA A 75 15.54 -8.51 6.78
CA ALA A 75 16.21 -9.11 5.63
C ALA A 75 17.67 -8.67 5.52
N ILE A 76 17.95 -7.38 5.71
CA ILE A 76 19.32 -6.84 5.72
C ILE A 76 20.14 -7.45 6.86
N GLU A 77 19.58 -7.58 8.07
CA GLU A 77 20.26 -8.21 9.21
C GLU A 77 20.58 -9.68 8.94
N ARG A 78 19.64 -10.43 8.36
CA ARG A 78 19.86 -11.83 7.95
C ARG A 78 20.97 -11.93 6.90
N MET A 79 20.96 -11.06 5.89
CA MET A 79 22.00 -11.02 4.87
C MET A 79 23.37 -10.69 5.45
N LYS A 80 23.45 -9.72 6.38
CA LYS A 80 24.70 -9.40 7.10
C LYS A 80 25.22 -10.60 7.89
N LYS A 81 24.33 -11.29 8.62
CA LYS A 81 24.72 -12.42 9.47
C LYS A 81 25.24 -13.61 8.66
N THR A 82 24.62 -13.89 7.50
CA THR A 82 25.09 -14.93 6.58
C THR A 82 26.39 -14.54 5.87
N ALA A 83 26.63 -13.24 5.65
CA ALA A 83 27.87 -12.75 5.03
C ALA A 83 29.09 -12.75 5.98
N ASP A 84 28.88 -12.66 7.31
CA ASP A 84 29.93 -12.79 8.33
C ASP A 84 30.28 -14.26 8.65
N GLU A 85 29.46 -15.22 8.22
CA GLU A 85 29.61 -16.66 8.48
C GLU A 85 30.30 -17.42 7.32
N VAL A 86 30.56 -16.75 6.19
CA VAL A 86 31.27 -17.26 4.99
C VAL A 86 32.60 -16.56 4.79
#